data_AF-A0A526YH05-F1
#
_entry.id   AF-A0A526YH05-F1
#
_cell.length_a   1.000
_cell.length_b   1.000
_cell.length_c   1.000
_cell.angle_alpha   90.00
_cell.angle_beta   90.00
_cell.angle_gamma   90.00
#
_symmetry.space_group_name_H-M   'P 1'
#
loop_
_entity.id
_entity.type
_entity.pdbx_description
1 polymer ?
#
loop_
_entity_poly.entity_id
_entity_poly.type
_entity_poly.pdbx_seq_one_letter_code
_entity_poly.pdbx_strand_id
1 'polypeptide(L)' 'MKHIIAATVLMAVSSGAALAGGTHAGGHGDKAATMPIGSPGEAGKAKRTINISMSEKDDGKMLFQPAVLKV' A
#
# COMPACT_ATOMS: atom_id res chain seq x y z
N MET A 1 10.07 -49.83 9.21
CA MET A 1 8.63 -49.56 8.97
C MET A 1 8.17 -48.27 9.66
N LYS A 2 8.12 -48.21 11.00
CA LYS A 2 7.70 -47.02 11.79
C LYS A 2 8.39 -45.70 11.37
N HIS A 3 9.72 -45.74 11.26
CA HIS A 3 10.55 -44.59 10.94
C HIS A 3 10.41 -44.15 9.48
N ILE A 4 10.09 -45.08 8.58
CA ILE A 4 9.86 -44.80 7.16
C ILE A 4 8.54 -44.04 7.01
N ILE A 5 7.49 -44.48 7.70
CA ILE A 5 6.19 -43.79 7.70
C ILE A 5 6.32 -42.37 8.29
N ALA A 6 7.04 -42.23 9.41
CA ALA A 6 7.28 -40.91 10.01
C ALA A 6 8.06 -39.96 9.08
N ALA A 7 9.06 -40.47 8.35
CA ALA A 7 9.83 -39.67 7.39
C ALA A 7 8.99 -39.22 6.19
N THR A 8 8.13 -40.10 5.66
CA THR A 8 7.25 -39.76 4.52
C THR A 8 6.21 -38.71 4.90
N VAL A 9 5.64 -38.78 6.10
CA VAL A 9 4.69 -37.77 6.59
C VAL A 9 5.36 -36.41 6.75
N LEU A 10 6.60 -36.37 7.26
CA LEU A 10 7.33 -35.13 7.45
C LEU A 10 7.66 -34.43 6.12
N MET A 11 7.99 -35.20 5.07
CA MET A 11 8.22 -34.63 3.72
C MET A 11 6.94 -34.13 3.05
N ALA A 12 5.79 -34.77 3.30
CA ALA A 12 4.53 -34.34 2.70
C ALA A 12 4.07 -32.97 3.23
N VAL A 13 4.28 -32.72 4.53
CA VAL A 13 3.80 -31.49 5.20
C VAL A 13 4.70 -30.27 4.95
N SER A 14 5.96 -30.46 4.56
CA SER A 14 6.89 -29.34 4.32
C SER A 14 6.72 -28.64 2.96
N SER A 15 5.92 -29.18 2.05
CA SER A 15 5.76 -28.68 0.67
C SER A 15 4.86 -27.44 0.51
N GLY A 16 4.20 -26.99 1.58
CA GLY A 16 3.18 -25.91 1.52
C GLY A 16 3.63 -24.52 1.94
N ALA A 17 4.88 -24.33 2.38
CA ALA A 17 5.35 -23.04 2.88
C ALA A 17 5.77 -22.09 1.73
N ALA A 18 4.81 -21.46 1.07
CA ALA A 18 5.07 -20.31 0.20
C ALA A 18 5.25 -19.05 1.07
N LEU A 19 6.46 -18.87 1.62
CA LEU A 19 6.84 -17.65 2.34
C LEU A 19 7.03 -16.52 1.32
N ALA A 20 6.01 -15.68 1.14
CA ALA A 20 6.12 -14.44 0.37
C ALA A 20 6.98 -13.42 1.14
N GLY A 21 8.31 -13.59 1.08
CA GLY A 21 9.27 -12.58 1.51
C GLY A 21 9.43 -11.53 0.42
N GLY A 22 8.67 -10.43 0.52
CA GLY A 22 8.90 -9.27 -0.34
C GLY A 22 10.18 -8.55 0.10
N THR A 23 11.14 -8.40 -0.82
CA THR A 23 12.25 -7.46 -0.62
C THR A 23 11.74 -6.05 -0.93
N HIS A 24 11.36 -5.30 0.10
CA HIS A 24 11.17 -3.85 -0.03
C HIS A 24 12.54 -3.17 -0.18
N ALA A 25 13.32 -3.51 -1.21
CA ALA A 25 14.63 -2.92 -1.51
C ALA A 25 14.53 -1.50 -2.13
N GLY A 26 13.48 -0.76 -1.81
CA GLY A 26 13.27 0.61 -2.27
C GLY A 26 13.10 1.53 -1.08
N GLY A 27 14.20 2.20 -0.68
CA GLY A 27 14.11 3.38 0.17
C GLY A 27 13.55 4.54 -0.66
N HIS A 28 12.66 5.33 -0.07
CA HIS A 28 12.26 6.62 -0.63
C HIS A 28 13.49 7.53 -0.54
N GLY A 29 14.32 7.56 -1.58
CA GLY A 29 15.52 8.39 -1.60
C GLY A 29 15.19 9.84 -1.28
N ASP A 30 16.16 10.61 -0.79
CA ASP A 30 16.01 12.02 -0.36
C ASP A 30 15.34 12.95 -1.39
N LYS A 31 15.24 12.50 -2.65
CA LYS A 31 14.50 13.13 -3.74
C LYS A 31 12.97 13.09 -3.58
N ALA A 32 12.42 12.28 -2.68
CA ALA A 32 11.00 12.31 -2.30
C ALA A 32 10.60 13.67 -1.69
N ALA A 33 11.57 14.44 -1.19
CA ALA A 33 11.34 15.81 -0.72
C ALA A 33 11.01 16.80 -1.86
N THR A 34 11.31 16.45 -3.12
CA THR A 34 11.07 17.29 -4.30
C THR A 34 10.15 16.58 -5.28
N MET A 35 8.90 16.33 -4.86
CA MET A 35 7.86 15.94 -5.80
C MET A 35 7.57 17.12 -6.75
N PRO A 36 7.32 16.90 -8.05
CA PRO A 36 7.00 17.98 -8.99
C PRO A 36 5.71 18.73 -8.65
N ILE A 37 4.92 18.23 -7.69
CA ILE A 37 3.69 18.85 -7.20
C ILE A 37 3.92 19.78 -5.98
N GLY A 38 5.17 19.99 -5.57
CA GLY A 38 5.55 20.89 -4.48
C GLY A 38 5.95 20.18 -3.17
N SER A 39 5.96 20.95 -2.08
CA SER A 39 6.37 20.52 -0.74
C SER A 39 5.23 20.75 0.27
N PRO A 40 5.25 20.08 1.44
CA PRO A 40 4.30 20.35 2.51
C PRO A 40 4.24 21.84 2.88
N GLY A 41 3.03 22.38 3.03
CA GLY A 41 2.81 23.79 3.39
C GLY A 41 2.86 24.04 4.90
N GLU A 42 3.12 25.29 5.28
CA GLU A 42 3.02 25.75 6.68
C GLU A 42 1.56 26.01 7.06
N ALA A 43 1.11 25.49 8.20
CA ALA A 43 -0.30 25.61 8.64
C ALA A 43 -0.79 27.07 8.72
N GLY A 44 0.06 27.99 9.21
CA GLY A 44 -0.28 29.42 9.30
C GLY A 44 -0.34 30.17 7.96
N LYS A 45 0.06 29.53 6.86
CA LYS A 45 0.03 30.11 5.50
C LYS A 45 -1.09 29.53 4.62
N ALA A 46 -1.96 28.70 5.19
CA ALA A 46 -3.11 28.15 4.46
C ALA A 46 -4.08 29.26 4.03
N LYS A 47 -4.36 29.36 2.73
CA LYS A 47 -5.29 30.37 2.17
C LYS A 47 -6.76 29.92 2.19
N ARG A 48 -6.99 28.61 2.13
CA ARG A 48 -8.32 28.00 2.08
C ARG A 48 -8.27 26.57 2.59
N THR A 49 -9.35 26.14 3.23
CA THR A 49 -9.62 24.73 3.52
C THR A 49 -10.54 24.18 2.43
N ILE A 50 -10.20 23.00 1.90
CA ILE A 50 -11.01 22.33 0.88
C ILE A 50 -11.56 21.05 1.51
N ASN A 51 -12.88 20.97 1.66
CA ASN A 51 -13.54 19.75 2.12
C ASN A 51 -13.63 18.78 0.95
N ILE A 52 -13.02 17.60 1.08
CA ILE A 52 -13.10 16.51 0.11
C ILE A 52 -14.02 15.42 0.67
N SER A 53 -15.08 15.08 -0.05
CA SER A 53 -15.92 13.92 0.29
C SER A 53 -15.54 12.72 -0.57
N MET A 54 -15.60 11.53 0.03
CA MET A 54 -15.37 10.26 -0.63
C MET A 54 -16.66 9.43 -0.59
N SER A 55 -17.01 8.82 -1.72
CA SER A 55 -18.09 7.84 -1.82
C SER A 55 -17.69 6.68 -2.73
N GLU A 56 -18.30 5.52 -2.52
CA GLU A 56 -18.14 4.34 -3.37
C GLU A 56 -19.43 4.13 -4.16
N LYS A 57 -19.30 3.79 -5.44
CA LYS A 57 -20.44 3.40 -6.28
C LYS A 57 -20.73 1.91 -6.16
N ASP A 58 -21.92 1.52 -6.58
CA ASP A 58 -22.34 0.11 -6.64
C ASP A 58 -21.42 -0.78 -7.51
N ASP A 59 -20.68 -0.18 -8.44
CA ASP A 59 -19.67 -0.87 -9.27
C ASP A 59 -18.25 -0.89 -8.65
N GLY A 60 -18.13 -0.51 -7.37
CA GLY A 60 -16.87 -0.48 -6.61
C GLY A 60 -15.96 0.72 -6.94
N LYS A 61 -16.42 1.67 -7.76
CA LYS A 61 -15.61 2.87 -8.08
C LYS A 61 -15.64 3.87 -6.94
N MET A 62 -14.45 4.29 -6.54
CA MET A 62 -14.25 5.39 -5.58
C MET A 62 -14.38 6.74 -6.27
N LEU A 63 -15.24 7.60 -5.76
CA LEU A 63 -15.42 8.98 -6.19
C LEU A 63 -14.99 9.93 -5.10
N PHE A 64 -14.19 10.93 -5.47
CA PHE A 64 -13.83 12.06 -4.61
C PHE A 64 -14.46 13.34 -5.17
N GLN A 65 -15.07 14.15 -4.31
CA GLN A 65 -15.64 15.43 -4.70
C GLN A 65 -15.03 16.58 -3.89
N PRO A 66 -14.75 17.73 -4.53
CA PRO A 66 -14.82 17.98 -5.98
C PRO A 66 -13.77 17.18 -6.76
N ALA A 67 -14.12 16.73 -7.97
CA ALA A 67 -13.22 15.95 -8.81
C ALA A 67 -12.05 16.77 -9.39
N VAL A 68 -12.21 18.10 -9.45
CA VAL A 68 -11.20 19.04 -9.94
C VAL A 68 -11.11 20.22 -9.00
N LEU A 69 -9.90 20.59 -8.61
CA LEU A 69 -9.62 21.82 -7.86
C LEU A 69 -9.24 22.92 -8.82
N LYS A 70 -10.02 24.01 -8.84
CA LYS A 70 -9.61 25.25 -9.48
C LYS A 70 -8.69 26.01 -8.52
N VAL A 71 -7.48 26.31 -9.00
CA VAL A 71 -6.42 27.03 -8.30
C VAL A 71 -6.31 28.46 -8.77
#